data_AF-A0A815VD23-F1
#
_entry.id   AF-A0A815VD23-F1
#
_cell.length_a   1.000
_cell.length_b   1.000
_cell.length_c   1.000
_cell.angle_alpha   90.00
_cell.angle_beta   90.00
_cell.angle_gamma   90.00
#
_symmetry.space_group_name_H-M   'P 1'
#
loop_
_entity.id
_entity.type
_entity.pdbx_description
1 polymer ?
#
loop_
_entity_poly.entity_id
_entity_poly.type
_entity_poly.pdbx_seq_one_letter_code
_entity_poly.pdbx_strand_id
1 'polypeptide(L)'
;MDMDDFVIIDEASSSSSSSSSSSKPSIGKTISNKRKSMVTVDGFQFQLKNFNKAKTMKFWRCANRLCNVILHTNPSDEFVKFSKNKSDQSHLPNPAALEI
;
A
#
# COMPACT_ATOMS: atom_id res chain seq x y z
N MET A 1 54.91 27.05 4.78
CA MET A 1 54.26 27.50 3.54
C MET A 1 54.27 26.30 2.65
N ASP A 2 53.08 25.73 2.44
CA ASP A 2 52.64 24.87 1.34
C ASP A 2 51.31 24.29 1.86
N MET A 3 50.23 24.98 1.50
CA MET A 3 48.84 24.61 1.79
C MET A 3 48.35 23.88 0.55
N ASP A 4 48.24 22.56 0.62
CA ASP A 4 47.63 21.78 -0.44
C ASP A 4 46.10 21.99 -0.44
N ASP A 5 45.63 22.50 -1.57
CA ASP A 5 44.25 22.77 -1.95
C ASP A 5 43.48 21.44 -2.07
N PHE A 6 42.62 21.14 -1.09
CA PHE A 6 41.65 20.05 -1.20
C PHE A 6 40.28 20.62 -1.59
N VAL A 7 39.92 20.34 -2.84
CA VAL A 7 38.63 20.60 -3.48
C VAL A 7 37.46 20.25 -2.54
N ILE A 8 36.64 21.26 -2.28
CA ILE A 8 35.35 21.13 -1.58
C ILE A 8 34.37 20.50 -2.58
N ILE A 9 34.03 19.22 -2.35
CA ILE A 9 32.93 18.56 -3.06
C ILE A 9 31.67 18.83 -2.24
N ASP A 10 30.84 19.75 -2.72
CA ASP A 10 29.49 20.01 -2.21
C ASP A 10 28.57 18.89 -2.73
N GLU A 11 28.62 17.71 -2.10
CA GLU A 11 27.59 16.70 -2.32
C GLU A 11 26.44 16.98 -1.37
N ALA A 12 25.43 17.65 -1.93
CA ALA A 12 24.18 17.99 -1.27
C ALA A 12 23.67 16.83 -0.42
N SER A 13 23.53 17.13 0.87
CA SER A 13 22.72 16.44 1.88
C SER A 13 21.80 15.37 1.30
N SER A 14 22.12 14.12 1.55
CA SER A 14 21.11 13.08 1.69
C SER A 14 21.48 12.25 2.89
N SER A 15 21.07 12.79 4.03
CA SER A 15 20.89 12.10 5.29
C SER A 15 20.49 10.66 5.01
N SER A 16 21.41 9.73 5.28
CA SER A 16 21.13 8.30 5.30
C SER A 16 20.26 8.01 6.52
N SER A 17 19.03 8.50 6.44
CA SER A 17 17.93 8.04 7.25
C SER A 17 17.74 6.61 6.78
N SER A 18 18.36 5.69 7.51
CA SER A 18 17.96 4.29 7.52
C SER A 18 16.56 4.26 8.13
N SER A 19 15.59 4.83 7.42
CA SER A 19 14.19 4.64 7.64
C SER A 19 13.95 3.21 7.21
N SER A 20 14.11 2.32 8.18
CA SER A 20 13.30 1.11 8.30
C SER A 20 11.85 1.56 8.31
N SER A 21 11.39 1.99 7.14
CA SER A 21 10.01 2.31 6.86
C SER A 21 9.33 0.97 6.96
N SER A 22 8.76 0.68 8.12
CA SER A 22 7.54 -0.08 8.21
C SER A 22 6.52 0.70 7.39
N SER A 23 6.65 0.69 6.06
CA SER A 23 5.85 1.41 5.11
C SER A 23 4.47 0.82 5.26
N LYS A 24 3.66 1.44 6.12
CA LYS A 24 2.24 1.13 6.19
C LYS A 24 1.76 1.22 4.75
N PRO A 25 1.15 0.15 4.22
CA PRO A 25 0.86 0.11 2.81
C PRO A 25 -0.12 1.23 2.49
N SER A 26 0.18 2.01 1.45
CA SER A 26 -0.63 3.15 1.06
C SER A 26 -1.98 2.64 0.53
N ILE A 27 -3.06 3.08 1.17
CA ILE A 27 -4.43 2.78 0.73
C ILE A 27 -4.92 3.94 -0.14
N GLY A 28 -4.99 3.70 -1.45
CA GLY A 28 -5.70 4.56 -2.39
C GLY A 28 -7.18 4.19 -2.41
N LYS A 29 -8.10 5.14 -2.22
CA LYS A 29 -9.54 4.89 -2.33
C LYS A 29 -10.03 5.28 -3.70
N THR A 30 -10.78 4.40 -4.35
CA THR A 30 -11.47 4.72 -5.60
C THR A 30 -12.92 4.31 -5.48
N ILE A 31 -13.84 5.23 -5.76
CA ILE A 31 -15.26 4.92 -5.86
C ILE A 31 -15.51 4.45 -7.29
N SER A 32 -15.79 3.16 -7.46
CA SER A 32 -16.15 2.65 -8.79
C SER A 32 -17.55 3.13 -9.18
N ASN A 33 -17.76 3.40 -10.47
CA ASN A 33 -19.02 3.87 -11.10
C ASN A 33 -20.29 3.09 -10.72
N LYS A 34 -20.16 1.92 -10.08
CA LYS A 34 -21.27 1.04 -9.68
C LYS A 34 -21.62 1.08 -8.17
N ARG A 35 -21.28 2.18 -7.47
CA ARG A 35 -21.41 2.36 -6.00
C ARG A 35 -20.68 1.32 -5.15
N LYS A 36 -19.71 0.60 -5.72
CA LYS A 36 -18.88 -0.34 -4.96
C LYS A 36 -17.61 0.37 -4.52
N SER A 37 -17.39 0.43 -3.21
CA SER A 37 -16.14 0.93 -2.65
C SER A 37 -14.99 0.00 -3.07
N MET A 38 -13.95 0.58 -3.64
CA MET A 38 -12.73 -0.11 -4.02
C MET A 38 -11.53 0.57 -3.34
N VAL A 39 -10.55 -0.23 -2.96
CA VAL A 39 -9.28 0.26 -2.42
C VAL A 39 -8.14 -0.38 -3.17
N THR A 40 -7.10 0.40 -3.46
CA THR A 40 -5.84 -0.09 -3.97
C THR A 40 -4.83 -0.10 -2.83
N VAL A 41 -4.15 -1.24 -2.67
CA VAL A 41 -3.07 -1.42 -1.69
C VAL A 41 -1.90 -2.07 -2.40
N ASP A 42 -0.77 -1.38 -2.49
CA ASP A 42 0.44 -1.84 -3.18
C ASP A 42 0.18 -2.33 -4.62
N GLY A 43 -0.70 -1.65 -5.36
CA GLY A 43 -1.06 -2.00 -6.74
C GLY A 43 -2.06 -3.15 -6.87
N PHE A 44 -2.60 -3.66 -5.75
CA PHE A 44 -3.67 -4.64 -5.75
C PHE A 44 -5.00 -3.98 -5.41
N GLN A 45 -6.02 -4.26 -6.21
CA GLN A 45 -7.36 -3.72 -6.00
C GLN A 45 -8.20 -4.69 -5.17
N PHE A 46 -8.93 -4.14 -4.20
CA PHE A 46 -9.85 -4.88 -3.35
C PHE A 46 -11.23 -4.21 -3.34
N GLN A 47 -12.27 -5.04 -3.39
CA GLN A 47 -13.67 -4.61 -3.34
C GLN A 47 -14.23 -4.86 -1.94
N LEU A 48 -14.95 -3.87 -1.40
CA LEU A 48 -15.61 -4.02 -0.10
C LEU A 48 -16.62 -5.16 -0.18
N LYS A 49 -16.45 -6.17 0.67
CA LYS A 49 -17.35 -7.32 0.75
C LYS A 49 -18.35 -7.13 1.88
N ASN A 50 -17.84 -6.93 3.09
CA ASN A 50 -18.69 -6.78 4.27
C ASN A 50 -17.93 -6.15 5.44
N PHE A 51 -18.66 -5.87 6.52
CA PHE A 51 -18.11 -5.47 7.80
C PHE A 51 -18.13 -6.65 8.78
N ASN A 52 -17.28 -6.61 9.80
CA ASN A 52 -17.41 -7.51 10.94
C ASN A 52 -18.71 -7.25 11.69
N LYS A 53 -19.20 -8.23 12.45
CA LYS A 53 -20.43 -8.13 13.26
C LYS A 53 -20.41 -6.91 14.19
N ALA A 54 -19.24 -6.61 14.76
CA ALA A 54 -19.01 -5.44 15.63
C ALA A 54 -18.84 -4.11 14.87
N LYS A 55 -18.85 -4.10 13.52
CA LYS A 55 -18.57 -2.95 12.64
C LYS A 55 -17.22 -2.26 12.87
N THR A 56 -16.31 -2.90 13.60
CA THR A 56 -14.94 -2.42 13.89
C THR A 56 -13.93 -2.75 12.79
N MET A 57 -14.34 -3.48 11.75
CA MET A 57 -13.43 -3.89 10.68
C MET A 57 -14.19 -4.06 9.37
N LYS A 58 -13.57 -3.65 8.27
CA LYS A 58 -14.02 -3.83 6.90
C LYS A 58 -13.22 -4.96 6.25
N PHE A 59 -13.92 -5.86 5.57
CA PHE A 59 -13.34 -6.95 4.81
C PHE A 59 -13.45 -6.65 3.33
N TRP A 60 -12.30 -6.65 2.67
CA TRP A 60 -12.18 -6.39 1.25
C TRP A 60 -11.65 -7.64 0.56
N ARG A 61 -12.34 -8.08 -0.49
CA ARG A 61 -11.87 -9.21 -1.30
C ARG A 61 -11.06 -8.67 -2.46
N CYS A 62 -9.98 -9.33 -2.85
CA CYS A 62 -9.26 -8.98 -4.07
C CYS A 62 -10.23 -8.93 -5.27
N ALA A 63 -10.06 -7.94 -6.15
CA ALA A 63 -10.88 -7.73 -7.33
C ALA A 63 -10.70 -8.89 -8.34
N ASN A 64 -9.54 -9.53 -8.35
CA ASN A 64 -9.31 -10.75 -9.12
C ASN A 64 -10.05 -11.92 -8.46
N ARG A 65 -11.02 -12.52 -9.17
CA ARG A 65 -11.86 -13.60 -8.64
C ARG A 65 -11.10 -14.88 -8.31
N LEU A 66 -9.99 -15.13 -9.00
CA LEU A 66 -9.10 -16.27 -8.75
C LEU A 66 -8.24 -16.06 -7.50
N CYS A 67 -8.10 -14.81 -7.06
CA CYS A 67 -7.37 -14.46 -5.85
C CYS A 67 -8.30 -14.55 -4.63
N ASN A 68 -7.89 -15.36 -3.65
CA ASN A 68 -8.63 -15.55 -2.40
C ASN A 68 -8.06 -14.71 -1.25
N VAL A 69 -7.20 -13.73 -1.54
CA VAL A 69 -6.66 -12.82 -0.53
C VAL A 69 -7.75 -11.84 -0.10
N ILE A 70 -7.85 -11.67 1.21
CA ILE A 70 -8.76 -10.73 1.86
C ILE A 70 -7.92 -9.69 2.59
N LEU A 71 -8.23 -8.42 2.37
CA LEU A 71 -7.68 -7.29 3.08
C LEU A 71 -8.61 -6.90 4.22
N HIS A 72 -8.05 -6.64 5.39
CA HIS A 72 -8.75 -6.16 6.56
C HIS A 72 -8.33 -4.71 6.82
N THR A 73 -9.31 -3.81 6.91
CA THR A 73 -9.07 -2.42 7.31
C THR A 73 -9.95 -2.06 8.50
N ASN A 74 -9.57 -0.99 9.20
CA ASN A 74 -10.41 -0.36 10.21
C ASN A 74 -11.61 0.35 9.55
N PRO A 75 -12.62 0.78 10.33
CA PRO A 75 -13.72 1.61 9.83
C PRO A 75 -13.23 2.93 9.24
N SER A 76 -12.11 3.46 9.76
CA SER A 76 -11.38 4.61 9.22
C SER A 76 -10.63 4.33 7.91
N ASP A 77 -10.72 3.09 7.39
CA ASP A 77 -10.05 2.59 6.19
C ASP A 77 -8.51 2.56 6.27
N GLU A 78 -7.97 2.52 7.48
CA GLU A 78 -6.55 2.26 7.68
C GLU A 78 -6.26 0.76 7.55
N PHE A 79 -5.11 0.44 6.95
CA PHE A 79 -4.66 -0.94 6.78
C PHE A 79 -4.47 -1.61 8.13
N VAL A 80 -5.04 -2.80 8.30
CA VAL A 80 -4.82 -3.63 9.49
C VAL A 80 -3.93 -4.81 9.14
N LYS A 81 -4.39 -5.66 8.21
CA LYS A 81 -3.67 -6.87 7.79
C LYS A 81 -4.27 -7.49 6.53
N PHE A 82 -3.55 -8.44 5.95
CA PHE A 82 -4.10 -9.40 5.00
C PHE A 82 -4.49 -10.71 5.71
N SER A 83 -5.46 -11.44 5.15
CA SER A 83 -5.86 -12.78 5.61
C SER A 83 -4.86 -13.87 5.21
N LYS A 84 -4.04 -13.61 4.18
CA LYS A 84 -2.94 -14.45 3.68
C LYS A 84 -1.77 -13.54 3.35
N ASN A 85 -0.56 -14.07 3.17
CA ASN A 85 0.56 -13.20 2.86
C ASN A 85 0.32 -12.51 1.51
N LYS A 86 0.80 -11.28 1.37
CA LYS A 86 0.70 -10.52 0.11
C LYS A 86 1.34 -11.29 -1.05
N SER A 87 2.40 -12.06 -0.76
CA SER A 87 3.12 -12.91 -1.70
C SER A 87 2.32 -14.12 -2.19
N ASP A 88 1.21 -14.48 -1.51
CA ASP A 88 0.33 -15.59 -1.92
C ASP A 88 -0.70 -15.17 -2.98
N GLN A 89 -0.65 -13.92 -3.46
CA GLN A 89 -1.51 -13.51 -4.56
C GLN A 89 -1.10 -14.25 -5.83
N SER A 90 -2.03 -15.02 -6.38
CA SER A 90 -1.84 -15.81 -7.60
C SER A 90 -1.80 -14.96 -8.88
N HIS A 91 -1.52 -13.65 -8.77
CA HIS A 91 -1.44 -12.72 -9.88
C HIS A 91 -0.54 -11.54 -9.54
N LEU A 92 -0.06 -10.88 -10.58
CA LEU A 92 0.73 -9.65 -10.48
C LEU A 92 -0.14 -8.45 -10.07
N PRO A 93 0.46 -7.40 -9.47
CA PRO A 93 -0.23 -6.14 -9.21
C PRO A 93 -0.74 -5.53 -10.52
N ASN A 94 -1.85 -4.82 -10.44
CA ASN A 94 -2.41 -4.11 -11.59
C ASN A 94 -1.72 -2.74 -11.70
N PRO A 95 -0.87 -2.48 -12.71
CA PRO A 95 -0.16 -1.21 -12.84
C PRO A 95 -1.12 -0.03 -12.99
N ALA A 96 -2.25 -0.23 -13.68
CA ALA A 96 -3.29 0.80 -13.84
C ALA A 96 -3.99 1.17 -12.52
N ALA A 97 -3.77 0.42 -11.43
CA ALA A 97 -4.30 0.74 -10.12
C ALA A 97 -3.40 1.71 -9.32
N LEU A 98 -2.14 1.88 -9.74
CA LEU A 98 -1.15 2.75 -9.08
C LEU A 98 -1.13 4.17 -9.65
N GLU A 99 -1.71 4.39 -10.82
CA GLU A 99 -1.91 5.71 -11.42
C GLU A 99 -3.13 6.38 -10.77
N ILE A 100 -2.92 7.04 -9.62
CA ILE A 100 -3.92 7.89 -8.95
C ILE A 100 -3.36 9.30 -8.78
#